data_AF-A0A0F9QPJ2-F1
#
_entry.id   AF-A0A0F9QPJ2-F1
#
_cell.length_a   1.000
_cell.length_b   1.000
_cell.length_c   1.000
_cell.angle_alpha   90.00
_cell.angle_beta   90.00
_cell.angle_gamma   90.00
#
_symmetry.space_group_name_H-M   'P 1'
#
loop_
_entity.id
_entity.type
_entity.pdbx_description
1 polymer ?
#
loop_
_entity_poly.entity_id
_entity_poly.type
_entity_poly.pdbx_seq_one_letter_code
_entity_poly.pdbx_strand_id
1 'polypeptide(L)' 'MFCSACDNTIKNCVCTDIDERMKELTGPKGFLIAKWCVLCDKHYDRCQCSIPNYMARTDGKMVPLPEEK' A
#
# COMPACT_ATOMS: atom_id res chain seq x y z
N MET A 1 4.91 -2.04 -7.66
CA MET A 1 4.38 -3.42 -7.77
C MET A 1 3.52 -3.55 -9.04
N PHE A 2 3.28 -4.77 -9.53
CA PHE A 2 2.54 -5.06 -10.77
C PHE A 2 1.34 -5.97 -10.49
N CYS A 3 0.23 -5.79 -11.21
CA CYS A 3 -1.00 -6.58 -11.11
C CYS A 3 -1.15 -7.46 -12.35
N SER A 4 -0.87 -8.76 -12.21
CA SER A 4 -0.98 -9.72 -13.32
C SER A 4 -2.42 -9.97 -13.79
N ALA A 5 -3.43 -9.62 -12.99
CA ALA A 5 -4.84 -9.84 -13.34
C ALA A 5 -5.35 -8.85 -14.41
N CYS A 6 -4.83 -7.62 -14.42
CA CYS A 6 -5.21 -6.60 -15.41
C CYS A 6 -4.00 -6.05 -16.20
N ASP A 7 -2.85 -6.73 -16.10
CA ASP A 7 -1.60 -6.42 -16.79
C ASP A 7 -1.15 -4.95 -16.66
N ASN A 8 -1.26 -4.40 -15.45
CA ASN A 8 -0.95 -3.01 -15.17
C ASN A 8 -0.15 -2.85 -13.87
N THR A 9 0.55 -1.71 -13.73
CA THR A 9 1.17 -1.34 -12.45
C THR A 9 0.08 -1.11 -11.38
N ILE A 10 0.42 -1.24 -10.10
CA ILE A 10 -0.54 -0.95 -9.02
C ILE A 10 -1.14 0.46 -9.19
N LYS A 11 -0.33 1.45 -9.54
CA LYS A 11 -0.78 2.82 -9.81
C LYS A 11 -1.95 2.86 -10.81
N ASN A 12 -1.83 2.13 -11.92
CA ASN A 12 -2.83 2.08 -12.99
C ASN A 12 -3.78 0.88 -12.92
N CYS A 13 -3.79 0.14 -11.81
CA CYS A 13 -4.62 -1.04 -11.65
C CYS A 13 -6.11 -0.65 -11.66
N VAL A 14 -6.89 -1.37 -12.46
CA VAL A 14 -8.35 -1.19 -12.59
C VAL A 14 -9.15 -2.22 -11.79
N CYS A 15 -8.49 -3.22 -11.19
CA CYS A 15 -9.17 -4.20 -10.34
C CYS A 15 -9.81 -3.51 -9.14
N THR A 16 -11.08 -3.80 -8.87
CA THR A 16 -11.84 -3.20 -7.76
C THR A 16 -11.37 -3.67 -6.39
N ASP A 17 -10.72 -4.84 -6.34
CA ASP A 17 -10.21 -5.51 -5.14
C ASP A 17 -8.76 -5.16 -4.80
N ILE A 18 -8.12 -4.27 -5.58
CA ILE A 18 -6.66 -4.07 -5.47
C ILE A 18 -6.23 -3.58 -4.10
N ASP A 19 -7.01 -2.67 -3.49
CA ASP A 19 -6.68 -2.12 -2.20
C ASP A 19 -6.84 -3.17 -1.08
N GLU A 20 -7.83 -4.07 -1.19
CA GLU A 20 -8.05 -5.17 -0.25
C GLU A 20 -6.89 -6.16 -0.30
N ARG A 21 -6.51 -6.61 -1.50
CA ARG A 21 -5.34 -7.47 -1.71
C ARG A 21 -4.06 -6.86 -1.14
N MET A 22 -3.85 -5.56 -1.34
CA MET A 22 -2.67 -4.87 -0.80
C MET A 22 -2.72 -4.80 0.74
N LYS A 23 -3.90 -4.69 1.35
CA LYS A 23 -4.08 -4.78 2.81
C LYS A 23 -3.84 -6.19 3.33
N GLU A 24 -4.29 -7.23 2.64
CA GLU A 24 -4.05 -8.63 3.00
C GLU A 24 -2.55 -8.96 2.96
N LEU A 25 -1.87 -8.56 1.89
CA LEU A 25 -0.43 -8.77 1.72
C LEU A 25 0.43 -8.08 2.79
N THR A 26 -0.10 -7.00 3.39
CA THR A 26 0.55 -6.23 4.47
C THR A 26 -0.11 -6.47 5.84
N GLY A 27 -1.04 -7.42 5.93
CA GLY A 27 -1.86 -7.71 7.10
C GLY A 27 -1.20 -8.69 8.08
N PRO A 28 -1.91 -9.11 9.14
CA PRO A 28 -1.48 -10.20 10.02
C PRO A 28 -1.50 -11.50 9.19
N LYS A 29 -0.33 -12.09 8.92
CA LYS A 29 -0.05 -13.16 7.92
C LYS A 29 0.34 -12.68 6.52
N GLY A 30 0.34 -11.37 6.29
CA GLY A 30 0.97 -10.78 5.12
C GLY A 30 2.49 -10.94 5.18
N PHE A 31 3.14 -10.93 4.01
CA PHE A 31 4.59 -11.09 3.87
C PHE A 31 5.26 -9.82 3.31
N LEU A 32 4.50 -8.76 3.06
CA LEU A 32 5.01 -7.50 2.52
C LEU A 32 5.01 -6.40 3.58
N ILE A 33 6.09 -5.61 3.55
CA ILE A 33 6.15 -4.29 4.16
C ILE A 33 6.01 -3.28 3.03
N ALA A 34 5.09 -2.33 3.16
CA ALA A 34 4.88 -1.33 2.11
C ALA A 34 4.68 0.07 2.66
N LYS A 35 5.11 1.08 1.89
CA LYS A 35 4.79 2.48 2.18
C LYS A 35 3.28 2.70 1.98
N TRP A 36 2.64 3.26 3.00
CA TRP A 36 1.20 3.34 3.12
C TRP A 36 0.77 4.70 3.61
N CYS A 37 -0.27 5.27 3.01
CA CYS A 37 -0.84 6.54 3.47
C CYS A 37 -1.85 6.27 4.57
N VAL A 38 -1.63 6.85 5.76
CA VAL A 38 -2.56 6.68 6.90
C VAL A 38 -3.84 7.51 6.74
N LEU A 39 -3.83 8.54 5.90
CA LEU A 39 -4.99 9.42 5.70
C LEU A 39 -6.07 8.77 4.83
N CYS A 40 -5.66 8.19 3.69
CA CYS A 40 -6.60 7.55 2.76
C CYS A 40 -6.60 6.02 2.85
N ASP A 41 -5.82 5.45 3.77
CA ASP A 41 -5.65 4.01 3.99
C ASP A 41 -5.38 3.22 2.69
N LYS A 42 -4.45 3.73 1.88
CA LYS A 42 -4.02 3.11 0.61
C LYS A 42 -2.51 3.01 0.51
N HIS A 43 -2.06 2.05 -0.29
CA HIS A 43 -0.66 1.93 -0.72
C HIS A 43 -0.17 3.23 -1.39
N TYR A 44 1.12 3.56 -1.26
CA TYR A 44 1.66 4.84 -1.74
C TYR A 44 1.39 5.10 -3.23
N ASP A 45 1.52 4.09 -4.09
CA ASP A 45 1.24 4.19 -5.54
C ASP A 45 -0.24 4.48 -5.86
N ARG A 46 -1.15 4.28 -4.89
CA ARG A 46 -2.61 4.53 -5.02
C ARG A 46 -3.06 5.78 -4.26
N CYS A 47 -2.17 6.42 -3.51
CA CYS A 47 -2.51 7.57 -2.71
C CYS A 47 -2.74 8.80 -3.61
N GLN A 48 -3.83 9.52 -3.36
CA GLN A 48 -4.20 10.75 -4.07
C GLN A 48 -4.33 11.96 -3.12
N CYS A 49 -3.86 11.84 -1.87
CA CYS A 49 -3.84 12.96 -0.93
C CYS A 49 -2.92 14.07 -1.46
N SER A 50 -3.35 15.33 -1.35
CA SER A 50 -2.52 16.49 -1.71
C SER A 50 -1.28 16.60 -0.81
N ILE A 51 -1.45 16.31 0.47
CA ILE A 51 -0.37 16.22 1.47
C ILE A 51 -0.48 14.84 2.13
N PRO A 52 0.23 13.83 1.62
CA PRO A 52 0.13 12.48 2.16
C PRO A 52 0.90 12.35 3.49
N ASN A 53 0.37 11.54 4.40
CA ASN A 53 1.08 11.09 5.60
C ASN A 53 1.45 9.62 5.44
N TYR A 54 2.73 9.34 5.20
CA TYR A 54 3.21 8.00 4.90
C TYR A 54 3.84 7.32 6.11
N MET A 55 3.45 6.06 6.34
CA MET A 55 4.05 5.14 7.29
C MET A 55 4.36 3.81 6.58
N ALA A 56 5.13 2.93 7.21
CA ALA A 56 5.24 1.55 6.76
C ALA A 56 4.05 0.75 7.30
N ARG A 57 3.35 0.01 6.44
CA ARG A 57 2.34 -0.97 6.84
C ARG A 57 2.94 -2.37 6.81
N THR A 58 2.84 -3.10 7.92
CA THR A 58 3.31 -4.48 8.08
C THR A 58 2.56 -5.15 9.22
N ASP A 59 2.28 -6.46 9.12
CA ASP A 59 1.52 -7.21 10.14
C ASP A 59 0.17 -6.53 10.51
N GLY A 60 -0.43 -5.84 9.54
CA GLY A 60 -1.66 -5.05 9.70
C GLY A 60 -1.50 -3.75 10.50
N LYS A 61 -0.28 -3.38 10.91
CA LYS A 61 0.03 -2.22 11.74
C LYS A 61 0.75 -1.15 10.94
N MET A 62 0.58 0.10 11.36
CA MET A 62 1.38 1.22 10.87
C MET A 62 2.57 1.42 11.79
N VAL A 63 3.77 1.45 11.22
CA VAL A 63 5.02 1.77 11.92
C VAL A 63 5.74 2.92 11.21
N PRO A 64 6.52 3.74 11.92
CA PRO A 64 7.29 4.81 11.27
C PRO A 64 8.14 4.26 10.12
N LEU A 65 8.24 5.03 9.02
CA LEU A 65 9.23 4.72 7.98
C LEU A 65 10.64 4.85 8.60
N PRO A 66 11.60 3.99 8.20
CA PRO A 66 12.98 4.19 8.60
C PRO A 66 13.46 5.56 8.14
N GLU A 67 14.28 6.22 8.98
CA GLU A 67 14.91 7.49 8.62
C GLU A 67 15.74 7.29 7.35
N GLU A 68 15.51 8.14 6.35
CA GLU A 68 16.34 8.19 5.15
C GLU A 68 17.74 8.63 5.57
N LYS A 69 18.73 7.73 5.42
CA LYS A 69 20.14 8.02 5.69
C LYS A 69 20.74 8.90 4.61
#